data_AF-A0A939X4H1-F1
#
_entry.id   AF-A0A939X4H1-F1
#
_cell.length_a   1.000
_cell.length_b   1.000
_cell.length_c   1.000
_cell.angle_alpha   90.00
_cell.angle_beta   90.00
_cell.angle_gamma   90.00
#
_symmetry.space_group_name_H-M   'P 1'
#
loop_
_entity.id
_entity.type
_entity.pdbx_description
1 polymer ?
#
loop_
_entity_poly.entity_id
_entity_poly.type
_entity_poly.pdbx_seq_one_letter_code
_entity_poly.pdbx_strand_id
1 'polypeptide(L)'
;MKDERKLTCATCGGELILDKERHLYKCTFCGVAYGYALFDGSAMQKAKEALRLGEFNDADLYFTFALSSEPHDFYALRGRLLCAGKWKDTEAIKLSPNLTGKRAELILKRSEEGAKNAADADKEYFRLYADLVNSAIEYYDNEKLGQSELKSQQRFKVLLESVQKDLSRVQSMPGSSGNRRKDLIDIVLEKGYNAISEKGTLEKQLRELQDQEHSIKTRLKESEHKLQPYYQKKK
;
A
#
# COMPACT_ATOMS: atom_id res chain seq x y z
N MET A 1 3.33 33.45 36.95
CA MET A 1 3.38 32.00 37.23
C MET A 1 2.37 31.36 36.29
N LYS A 2 2.82 30.65 35.24
CA LYS A 2 1.92 29.99 34.27
C LYS A 2 1.36 28.73 34.94
N ASP A 3 0.04 28.55 34.86
CA ASP A 3 -0.73 27.44 35.43
C ASP A 3 0.01 26.09 35.37
N GLU A 4 0.15 25.43 36.52
CA GLU A 4 0.41 23.99 36.60
C GLU A 4 -0.85 23.25 36.14
N ARG A 5 -1.09 23.26 34.82
CA ARG A 5 -2.12 22.40 34.25
C ARG A 5 -1.68 20.95 34.47
N LYS A 6 -2.52 20.18 35.15
CA LYS A 6 -2.33 18.73 35.25
C LYS A 6 -2.36 18.14 33.84
N LEU A 7 -1.21 17.65 33.38
CA LEU A 7 -1.08 17.00 32.09
C LEU A 7 -1.29 15.49 32.26
N THR A 8 -2.03 14.90 31.32
CA THR A 8 -2.33 13.46 31.31
C THR A 8 -1.59 12.77 30.17
N CYS A 9 -1.17 11.54 30.42
CA CYS A 9 -0.46 10.71 29.46
C CYS A 9 -1.42 10.27 28.35
N ALA A 10 -1.06 10.56 27.09
CA ALA A 10 -1.86 10.15 25.93
C ALA A 10 -1.95 8.61 25.76
N THR A 11 -1.02 7.87 26.35
CA THR A 11 -0.97 6.39 26.24
C THR A 11 -1.87 5.70 27.27
N CYS A 12 -1.92 6.18 28.52
CA CYS A 12 -2.61 5.47 29.60
C CYS A 12 -3.48 6.34 30.51
N GLY A 13 -3.61 7.64 30.24
CA GLY A 13 -4.36 8.60 31.06
C GLY A 13 -3.72 8.99 32.39
N GLY A 14 -2.57 8.40 32.75
CA GLY A 14 -1.87 8.68 34.01
C GLY A 14 -1.26 10.09 34.06
N GLU A 15 -0.99 10.60 35.27
CA GLU A 15 -0.40 11.93 35.45
C GLU A 15 1.03 12.02 34.89
N LEU A 16 1.34 13.16 34.26
CA LEU A 16 2.67 13.48 33.78
C LEU A 16 3.39 14.42 34.74
N ILE A 17 4.58 14.01 35.19
CA ILE A 17 5.45 14.83 36.05
C ILE A 17 6.56 15.44 35.19
N LEU A 18 6.80 16.75 35.34
CA LEU A 18 7.89 17.45 34.68
C LEU A 18 9.24 17.11 35.34
N ASP A 19 10.11 16.45 34.59
CA ASP A 19 11.54 16.34 34.87
C ASP A 19 12.24 17.59 34.31
N LYS A 20 12.52 18.54 35.20
CA LYS A 20 13.13 19.84 34.84
C LYS A 20 14.57 19.69 34.37
N GLU A 21 15.31 18.69 34.86
CA GLU A 21 16.71 18.48 34.50
C GLU A 21 16.83 17.95 33.07
N ARG A 22 15.89 17.10 32.68
CA ARG A 22 15.90 16.44 31.36
C ARG A 22 14.97 17.09 30.34
N HIS A 23 14.28 18.17 30.73
CA HIS A 23 13.29 18.88 29.91
C HIS A 23 12.25 17.93 29.26
N LEU A 24 11.72 17.00 30.06
CA LEU A 24 10.72 16.02 29.62
C LEU A 24 9.63 15.82 30.67
N TYR A 25 8.45 15.41 30.23
CA TYR A 25 7.35 14.98 31.06
C TYR A 25 7.31 13.46 31.10
N LYS A 26 7.38 12.86 32.29
CA LYS A 26 7.35 11.40 32.47
C LYS A 26 6.02 10.98 33.08
N CYS A 27 5.39 9.97 32.48
CA CYS A 27 4.21 9.35 33.07
C CYS A 27 4.59 8.49 34.27
N THR A 28 3.93 8.72 35.41
CA THR A 28 4.13 7.94 36.63
C THR A 28 3.61 6.52 36.54
N PHE A 29 2.69 6.26 35.62
CA PHE A 29 2.03 4.97 35.49
C PHE A 29 2.69 4.05 34.45
N CYS A 30 2.77 4.46 33.18
CA CYS A 30 3.35 3.63 32.11
C CYS A 30 4.84 3.91 31.81
N GLY A 31 5.44 4.92 32.44
CA GLY A 31 6.85 5.26 32.29
C GLY A 31 7.23 5.98 30.98
N VAL A 32 6.28 6.20 30.06
CA VAL A 32 6.51 6.96 28.81
C VAL A 32 6.96 8.38 29.13
N ALA A 33 7.92 8.89 28.35
CA ALA A 33 8.42 10.25 28.44
C ALA A 33 8.08 11.05 27.17
N TYR A 34 7.72 12.31 27.35
CA TYR A 34 7.41 13.26 26.29
C TYR A 34 8.34 14.48 26.42
N GLY A 35 8.91 14.97 25.32
CA GLY A 35 9.71 16.19 25.37
C GLY A 35 8.87 17.40 25.82
N TYR A 36 9.45 18.32 26.59
CA TYR A 36 8.79 19.55 27.05
C TYR A 36 8.16 20.36 25.91
N ALA A 37 8.83 20.38 24.74
CA ALA A 37 8.35 21.04 23.53
C ALA A 37 7.00 20.50 23.02
N LEU A 38 6.52 19.35 23.48
CA LEU A 38 5.20 18.85 23.12
C LEU A 38 4.06 19.69 23.70
N PHE A 39 4.27 20.30 24.86
CA PHE A 39 3.23 20.98 25.63
C PHE A 39 3.26 22.51 25.53
N ASP A 40 4.27 23.05 24.84
CA ASP A 40 4.35 24.48 24.57
C ASP A 40 3.58 24.83 23.28
N GLY A 41 2.75 25.87 23.29
CA GLY A 41 1.98 26.30 22.11
C GLY A 41 0.88 25.34 21.63
N SER A 42 0.35 25.58 20.42
CA SER A 42 -0.71 24.76 19.82
C SER A 42 -0.12 23.49 19.19
N ALA A 43 -0.47 22.33 19.75
CA ALA A 43 -0.09 21.03 19.22
C ALA A 43 -0.44 20.87 17.74
N MET A 44 -1.61 21.39 17.33
CA MET A 44 -2.06 21.36 15.94
C MET A 44 -1.16 22.18 15.01
N GLN A 45 -0.70 23.36 15.44
CA GLN A 45 0.23 24.18 14.64
C GLN A 45 1.58 23.48 14.47
N LYS A 46 2.10 22.88 15.56
CA LYS A 46 3.34 22.09 15.52
C LYS A 46 3.22 20.86 14.63
N ALA A 47 2.10 20.14 14.70
CA ALA A 47 1.82 19.00 13.84
C ALA A 47 1.84 19.37 12.36
N LYS A 48 1.16 20.47 12.00
CA LYS A 48 1.10 20.98 10.62
C LYS A 48 2.49 21.40 10.11
N GLU A 49 3.28 22.05 10.95
CA GLU A 49 4.64 22.48 10.57
C GLU A 49 5.56 21.28 10.39
N ALA A 50 5.58 20.33 11.34
CA ALA A 50 6.34 19.08 11.22
C ALA A 50 5.93 18.30 9.94
N LEU A 51 4.62 18.21 9.65
CA LEU A 51 4.11 17.56 8.44
C LEU A 51 4.62 18.25 7.16
N ARG A 52 4.63 19.59 7.13
CA ARG A 52 5.15 20.40 6.01
C ARG A 52 6.65 20.19 5.80
N LEU A 53 7.41 20.09 6.89
CA LEU A 53 8.85 19.80 6.87
C LEU A 53 9.14 18.34 6.46
N GLY A 54 8.17 17.43 6.61
CA GLY A 54 8.33 15.99 6.31
C GLY A 54 8.79 15.18 7.53
N GLU A 55 8.69 15.76 8.72
CA GLU A 55 8.98 15.13 10.01
C GLU A 55 7.76 14.28 10.45
N PHE A 56 7.43 13.25 9.66
CA PHE A 56 6.17 12.51 9.79
C PHE A 56 5.96 11.84 11.16
N ASN A 57 7.04 11.40 11.81
CA ASN A 57 6.94 10.78 13.13
C ASN A 57 6.56 11.81 14.20
N ASP A 58 7.22 12.98 14.17
CA ASP A 58 6.92 14.07 15.10
C ASP A 58 5.52 14.64 14.84
N ALA A 59 5.15 14.79 13.57
CA ALA A 59 3.80 15.17 13.17
C ALA A 59 2.73 14.19 13.72
N ASP A 60 2.92 12.87 13.60
CA ASP A 60 1.98 11.88 14.14
C ASP A 60 1.87 11.97 15.67
N LEU A 61 2.98 12.25 16.37
CA LEU A 61 2.97 12.48 17.82
C LEU A 61 2.16 13.73 18.18
N TYR A 62 2.40 14.86 17.50
CA TYR A 62 1.67 16.10 17.74
C TYR A 62 0.18 15.97 17.40
N PHE A 63 -0.19 15.29 16.31
CA PHE A 63 -1.59 15.01 15.99
C PHE A 63 -2.24 14.07 17.00
N THR A 64 -1.53 13.03 17.46
CA THR A 64 -2.01 12.14 18.51
C THR A 64 -2.27 12.92 19.81
N PHE A 65 -1.39 13.86 20.16
CA PHE A 65 -1.61 14.72 21.31
C PHE A 65 -2.79 15.67 21.11
N ALA A 66 -2.98 16.26 19.92
CA ALA A 66 -4.16 17.08 19.63
C ALA A 66 -5.48 16.29 19.80
N LEU A 67 -5.52 15.03 19.36
CA LEU A 67 -6.67 14.14 19.53
C LEU A 67 -6.97 13.79 21.00
N SER A 68 -6.03 13.95 21.92
CA SER A 68 -6.29 13.72 23.35
C SER A 68 -7.27 14.74 23.93
N SER A 69 -7.31 15.95 23.36
CA SER A 69 -8.24 17.02 23.76
C SER A 69 -9.51 17.02 22.90
N GLU A 70 -9.37 16.79 21.58
CA GLU A 70 -10.49 16.76 20.63
C GLU A 70 -10.44 15.47 19.79
N PRO A 71 -10.98 14.34 20.30
CA PRO A 71 -10.85 13.02 19.65
C PRO A 71 -11.48 12.91 18.26
N HIS A 72 -12.44 13.80 17.96
CA HIS A 72 -13.17 13.83 16.70
C HIS A 72 -12.62 14.89 15.72
N ASP A 73 -11.50 15.54 16.04
CA ASP A 73 -10.92 16.57 15.16
C ASP A 73 -10.48 15.96 13.83
N PHE A 74 -11.19 16.36 12.78
CA PHE A 74 -10.96 15.88 11.42
C PHE A 74 -9.54 16.13 10.94
N TYR A 75 -8.99 17.31 11.24
CA TYR A 75 -7.66 17.70 10.75
C TYR A 75 -6.55 16.87 11.38
N ALA A 76 -6.67 16.53 12.66
CA ALA A 76 -5.74 15.66 13.35
C ALA A 76 -5.84 14.22 12.84
N LEU A 77 -7.06 13.67 12.71
CA LEU A 77 -7.26 12.33 12.14
C LEU A 77 -6.69 12.22 10.72
N ARG A 78 -6.98 13.22 9.86
CA ARG A 78 -6.41 13.33 8.52
C ARG A 78 -4.89 13.46 8.57
N GLY A 79 -4.37 14.28 9.46
CA GLY A 79 -2.93 14.48 9.65
C GLY A 79 -2.19 13.18 9.93
N ARG A 80 -2.72 12.33 10.82
CA ARG A 80 -2.15 11.01 11.12
C ARG A 80 -2.18 10.06 9.93
N LEU A 81 -3.25 10.09 9.15
CA LEU A 81 -3.34 9.35 7.89
C LEU A 81 -2.24 9.78 6.91
N LEU A 82 -2.05 11.10 6.74
CA LEU A 82 -0.98 11.65 5.90
C LEU A 82 0.41 11.24 6.41
N CYS A 83 0.63 11.24 7.72
CA CYS A 83 1.88 10.78 8.33
C CYS A 83 2.17 9.30 8.00
N ALA A 84 1.16 8.44 8.08
CA ALA A 84 1.30 7.02 7.72
C ALA A 84 1.69 6.82 6.24
N GLY A 85 1.10 7.64 5.35
CA GLY A 85 1.44 7.66 3.93
C GLY A 85 2.76 8.33 3.58
N LYS A 86 3.36 9.07 4.52
CA LYS A 86 4.47 10.00 4.29
C LYS A 86 4.13 11.07 3.24
N TRP A 87 2.92 11.61 3.33
CA TRP A 87 2.40 12.65 2.45
C TRP A 87 2.35 13.98 3.19
N LYS A 88 2.81 15.06 2.55
CA LYS A 88 2.81 16.40 3.16
C LYS A 88 1.41 17.04 3.15
N ASP A 89 0.61 16.66 2.18
CA ASP A 89 -0.75 17.11 1.94
C ASP A 89 -1.49 16.07 1.10
N THR A 90 -2.77 16.34 0.79
CA THR A 90 -3.61 15.44 -0.01
C THR A 90 -3.25 15.41 -1.49
N GLU A 91 -2.58 16.44 -2.00
CA GLU A 91 -2.14 16.50 -3.41
C GLU A 91 -0.84 15.71 -3.62
N ALA A 92 -0.05 15.54 -2.56
CA ALA A 92 1.16 14.73 -2.53
C ALA A 92 0.88 13.21 -2.49
N ILE A 93 -0.38 12.80 -2.43
CA ILE A 93 -0.77 11.40 -2.39
C ILE A 93 -0.50 10.77 -3.74
N LYS A 94 0.55 9.96 -3.79
CA LYS A 94 0.92 9.18 -4.95
C LYS A 94 0.90 7.71 -4.56
N LEU A 95 -0.09 7.00 -5.08
CA LEU A 95 -0.09 5.55 -5.06
C LEU A 95 1.08 5.10 -5.93
N SER A 96 2.00 4.35 -5.33
CA SER A 96 3.18 3.84 -6.01
C SER A 96 3.35 2.37 -5.67
N PRO A 97 4.10 1.58 -6.47
CA PRO A 97 4.36 0.17 -6.17
C PRO A 97 5.00 -0.06 -4.78
N ASN A 98 5.61 0.98 -4.21
CA ASN A 98 6.20 0.98 -2.88
C ASN A 98 5.17 1.11 -1.74
N LEU A 99 3.88 1.25 -2.07
CA LEU A 99 2.76 1.24 -1.13
C LEU A 99 2.35 -0.20 -0.78
N THR A 100 3.31 -1.01 -0.35
CA THR A 100 3.08 -2.42 0.01
C THR A 100 3.62 -2.72 1.41
N GLY A 101 3.15 -3.83 1.99
CA GLY A 101 3.55 -4.30 3.32
C GLY A 101 3.21 -3.31 4.45
N LYS A 102 4.14 -3.13 5.38
CA LYS A 102 3.93 -2.37 6.63
C LYS A 102 3.40 -0.94 6.45
N ARG A 103 3.76 -0.26 5.36
CA ARG A 103 3.27 1.10 5.11
C ARG A 103 1.78 1.08 4.76
N ALA A 104 1.36 0.17 3.88
CA ALA A 104 -0.03 0.04 3.49
C ALA A 104 -0.90 -0.37 4.69
N GLU A 105 -0.44 -1.33 5.49
CA GLU A 105 -1.07 -1.73 6.76
C GLU A 105 -1.26 -0.54 7.71
N LEU A 106 -0.23 0.31 7.86
CA LEU A 106 -0.31 1.48 8.73
C LEU A 106 -1.33 2.50 8.21
N ILE A 107 -1.38 2.74 6.90
CA ILE A 107 -2.37 3.64 6.29
C ILE A 107 -3.78 3.11 6.50
N LEU A 108 -4.02 1.82 6.22
CA LEU A 108 -5.32 1.18 6.44
C LEU A 108 -5.75 1.29 7.89
N LYS A 109 -4.85 1.00 8.84
CA LYS A 109 -5.11 1.19 10.27
C LYS A 109 -5.48 2.63 10.61
N ARG A 110 -4.77 3.63 10.06
CA ARG A 110 -5.10 5.04 10.29
C ARG A 110 -6.42 5.45 9.65
N SER A 111 -6.76 4.89 8.48
CA SER A 111 -8.07 5.08 7.85
C SER A 111 -9.19 4.50 8.71
N GLU A 112 -9.04 3.29 9.24
CA GLU A 112 -10.02 2.67 10.14
C GLU A 112 -10.18 3.45 11.44
N GLU A 113 -9.07 3.87 12.07
CA GLU A 113 -9.08 4.74 13.25
C GLU A 113 -9.83 6.06 12.95
N GLY A 114 -9.58 6.66 11.79
CA GLY A 114 -10.27 7.86 11.33
C GLY A 114 -11.77 7.62 11.12
N ALA A 115 -12.16 6.54 10.44
CA ALA A 115 -13.56 6.20 10.20
C ALA A 115 -14.33 5.87 11.50
N LYS A 116 -13.64 5.33 12.51
CA LYS A 116 -14.22 5.05 13.83
C LYS A 116 -14.41 6.32 14.66
N ASN A 117 -13.42 7.21 14.64
CA ASN A 117 -13.36 8.36 15.55
C ASN A 117 -13.83 9.67 14.91
N ALA A 118 -14.00 9.77 13.60
CA ALA A 118 -14.49 11.00 12.98
C ALA A 118 -15.98 11.25 13.27
N ALA A 119 -16.40 12.51 13.17
CA ALA A 119 -17.82 12.87 13.09
C ALA A 119 -18.48 12.18 11.88
N ASP A 120 -19.78 11.89 11.96
CA ASP A 120 -20.48 11.10 10.93
C ASP A 120 -20.33 11.66 9.51
N ALA A 121 -20.34 12.99 9.35
CA ALA A 121 -20.15 13.66 8.07
C ALA A 121 -18.76 13.45 7.44
N ASP A 122 -17.76 13.09 8.25
CA ASP A 122 -16.37 12.93 7.84
C ASP A 122 -15.94 11.45 7.75
N LYS A 123 -16.77 10.49 8.22
CA LYS A 123 -16.41 9.05 8.17
C LYS A 123 -16.18 8.53 6.77
N GLU A 124 -16.97 9.01 5.81
CA GLU A 124 -16.87 8.59 4.40
C GLU A 124 -15.49 8.92 3.81
N TYR A 125 -14.90 10.06 4.16
CA TYR A 125 -13.54 10.42 3.74
C TYR A 125 -12.54 9.31 4.05
N PHE A 126 -12.52 8.84 5.30
CA PHE A 126 -11.57 7.82 5.73
C PHE A 126 -11.84 6.43 5.13
N ARG A 127 -13.11 6.09 4.89
CA ARG A 127 -13.49 4.85 4.18
C ARG A 127 -13.00 4.86 2.74
N LEU A 128 -13.23 5.97 2.02
CA LEU A 128 -12.74 6.14 0.64
C LEU A 128 -11.21 6.02 0.56
N TYR A 129 -10.49 6.49 1.59
CA TYR A 129 -9.04 6.28 1.66
C TYR A 129 -8.63 4.82 1.87
N ALA A 130 -9.35 4.09 2.71
CA ALA A 130 -9.12 2.65 2.87
C ALA A 130 -9.37 1.92 1.54
N ASP A 131 -10.47 2.23 0.86
CA ASP A 131 -10.85 1.64 -0.43
C ASP A 131 -9.81 1.96 -1.52
N LEU A 132 -9.34 3.21 -1.57
CA LEU A 132 -8.28 3.65 -2.48
C LEU A 132 -6.99 2.85 -2.27
N VAL A 133 -6.56 2.69 -1.02
CA VAL A 133 -5.32 1.96 -0.66
C VAL A 133 -5.46 0.47 -0.96
N ASN A 134 -6.59 -0.15 -0.62
CA ASN A 134 -6.87 -1.55 -0.93
C ASN A 134 -6.84 -1.81 -2.44
N SER A 135 -7.50 -0.94 -3.22
CA SER A 135 -7.49 -1.03 -4.68
C SER A 135 -6.08 -0.87 -5.25
N ALA A 136 -5.24 -0.02 -4.65
CA ALA A 136 -3.85 0.16 -5.07
C ALA A 136 -3.00 -1.08 -4.77
N ILE A 137 -3.16 -1.70 -3.60
CA ILE A 137 -2.48 -2.95 -3.24
C ILE A 137 -2.85 -4.04 -4.26
N GLU A 138 -4.16 -4.22 -4.51
CA GLU A 138 -4.69 -5.20 -5.45
C GLU A 138 -4.13 -4.97 -6.86
N TYR A 139 -4.06 -3.71 -7.30
CA TYR A 139 -3.48 -3.32 -8.59
C TYR A 139 -2.03 -3.78 -8.74
N TYR A 140 -1.17 -3.46 -7.75
CA TYR A 140 0.25 -3.76 -7.83
C TYR A 140 0.57 -5.24 -7.65
N ASP A 141 -0.24 -5.97 -6.89
CA ASP A 141 -0.10 -7.42 -6.77
C ASP A 141 -0.51 -8.11 -8.09
N ASN A 142 -1.56 -7.65 -8.75
CA ASN A 142 -1.94 -8.13 -10.08
C ASN A 142 -0.91 -7.75 -11.15
N GLU A 143 -0.31 -6.56 -11.08
CA GLU A 143 0.77 -6.16 -11.99
C GLU A 143 1.98 -7.11 -11.87
N LYS A 144 2.38 -7.48 -10.64
CA LYS A 144 3.46 -8.46 -10.41
C LYS A 144 3.11 -9.84 -10.99
N LEU A 145 1.87 -10.29 -10.80
CA LEU A 145 1.38 -11.55 -11.38
C LEU A 145 1.44 -11.50 -12.90
N GLY A 146 0.93 -10.42 -13.53
CA GLY A 146 1.00 -10.22 -14.97
C GLY A 146 2.43 -10.20 -15.51
N GLN A 147 3.38 -9.58 -14.81
CA GLN A 147 4.79 -9.62 -15.20
C GLN A 147 5.41 -11.03 -15.08
N SER A 148 5.02 -11.81 -14.07
CA SER A 148 5.46 -13.20 -13.92
C SER A 148 4.91 -14.08 -15.05
N GLU A 149 3.65 -13.87 -15.42
CA GLU A 149 2.95 -14.57 -16.49
C GLU A 149 3.56 -14.25 -17.86
N LEU A 150 3.86 -12.98 -18.12
CA LEU A 150 4.55 -12.55 -19.34
C LEU A 150 5.93 -13.20 -19.49
N LYS A 151 6.68 -13.35 -18.38
CA LYS A 151 7.97 -14.07 -18.38
C LYS A 151 7.78 -15.56 -18.67
N SER A 152 6.73 -16.18 -18.14
CA SER A 152 6.37 -17.57 -18.46
C SER A 152 6.05 -17.73 -19.95
N GLN A 153 5.25 -16.83 -20.53
CA GLN A 153 4.97 -16.82 -21.98
C GLN A 153 6.23 -16.63 -22.84
N GLN A 154 7.17 -15.79 -22.40
CA GLN A 154 8.45 -15.64 -23.11
C GLN A 154 9.29 -16.91 -23.09
N ARG A 155 9.41 -17.58 -21.93
CA ARG A 155 10.10 -18.88 -21.81
C ARG A 155 9.44 -19.94 -22.68
N PHE A 156 8.12 -19.93 -22.68
CA PHE A 156 7.30 -20.82 -23.47
C PHE A 156 7.53 -20.64 -24.98
N LYS A 157 7.59 -19.39 -25.46
CA LYS A 157 7.92 -19.08 -26.85
C LYS A 157 9.28 -19.68 -27.25
N VAL A 158 10.30 -19.52 -26.41
CA VAL A 158 11.65 -20.10 -26.64
C VAL A 158 11.59 -21.64 -26.71
N LEU A 159 10.76 -22.28 -25.88
CA LEU A 159 10.56 -23.73 -25.91
C LEU A 159 9.95 -24.18 -27.23
N LEU A 160 8.92 -23.50 -27.74
CA LEU A 160 8.29 -23.82 -29.03
C LEU A 160 9.28 -23.67 -30.19
N GLU A 161 10.08 -22.60 -30.21
CA GLU A 161 11.13 -22.40 -31.20
C GLU A 161 12.16 -23.54 -31.18
N SER A 162 12.50 -24.05 -29.99
CA SER A 162 13.37 -25.22 -29.83
C SER A 162 12.72 -26.51 -30.38
N VAL A 163 11.46 -26.76 -30.05
CA VAL A 163 10.70 -27.94 -30.54
C VAL A 163 10.61 -27.91 -32.06
N GLN A 164 10.31 -26.76 -32.65
CA GLN A 164 10.24 -26.59 -34.11
C GLN A 164 11.60 -26.88 -34.77
N LYS A 165 12.70 -26.38 -34.19
CA LYS A 165 14.05 -26.63 -34.67
C LYS A 165 14.42 -28.12 -34.62
N ASP A 166 14.07 -28.81 -33.54
CA ASP A 166 14.32 -30.24 -33.40
C ASP A 166 13.47 -31.07 -34.39
N LEU A 167 12.22 -30.67 -34.62
CA LEU A 167 11.37 -31.28 -35.65
C LEU A 167 12.00 -31.16 -37.05
N SER A 168 12.47 -29.96 -37.43
CA SER A 168 13.15 -29.75 -38.71
C SER A 168 14.44 -30.56 -38.86
N ARG A 169 15.19 -30.77 -37.76
CA ARG A 169 16.37 -31.66 -37.74
C ARG A 169 15.98 -33.11 -38.00
N VAL A 170 14.97 -33.63 -37.30
CA VAL A 170 14.50 -35.01 -37.48
C VAL A 170 13.93 -35.23 -38.89
N GLN A 171 13.29 -34.21 -39.47
CA GLN A 171 12.77 -34.25 -40.84
C GLN A 171 13.88 -34.30 -41.90
N SER A 172 15.03 -33.67 -41.65
CA SER A 172 16.15 -33.59 -42.59
C SER A 172 17.16 -34.75 -42.50
N MET A 173 17.01 -35.70 -41.56
CA MET A 173 17.92 -36.84 -41.42
C MET A 173 17.81 -37.83 -42.61
N PRO A 174 18.90 -38.05 -43.39
CA PRO A 174 18.91 -39.07 -44.44
C PRO A 174 19.12 -40.47 -43.84
N GLY A 175 18.41 -41.48 -44.37
CA GLY A 175 18.79 -42.90 -44.23
C GLY A 175 18.64 -43.56 -42.85
N SER A 176 17.94 -42.95 -41.88
CA SER A 176 17.71 -43.61 -40.58
C SER A 176 16.69 -44.74 -40.71
N SER A 177 17.03 -45.94 -40.22
CA SER A 177 16.10 -47.07 -40.05
C SER A 177 14.77 -46.61 -39.42
N GLY A 178 13.64 -46.99 -40.01
CA GLY A 178 12.31 -46.42 -39.74
C GLY A 178 11.91 -46.28 -38.26
N ASN A 179 12.36 -47.20 -37.39
CA ASN A 179 11.99 -47.18 -35.96
C ASN A 179 12.61 -46.01 -35.20
N ARG A 180 13.92 -45.76 -35.34
CA ARG A 180 14.61 -44.69 -34.59
C ARG A 180 14.10 -43.30 -34.96
N ARG A 181 13.72 -43.10 -36.22
CA ARG A 181 13.12 -41.84 -36.68
C ARG A 181 11.75 -41.62 -36.06
N LYS A 182 10.95 -42.68 -35.97
CA LYS A 182 9.61 -42.65 -35.38
C LYS A 182 9.68 -42.28 -33.88
N ASP A 183 10.55 -42.93 -33.12
CA ASP A 183 10.71 -42.64 -31.68
C ASP A 183 11.10 -41.17 -31.43
N LEU A 184 12.00 -40.62 -32.26
CA LEU A 184 12.40 -39.22 -32.18
C LEU A 184 11.25 -38.25 -32.52
N ILE A 185 10.40 -38.60 -33.49
CA ILE A 185 9.21 -37.82 -33.84
C ILE A 185 8.22 -37.83 -32.66
N ASP A 186 7.96 -39.00 -32.07
CA ASP A 186 6.99 -39.14 -30.98
C ASP A 186 7.40 -38.31 -29.74
N ILE A 187 8.70 -38.33 -29.37
CA ILE A 187 9.23 -37.50 -28.28
C ILE A 187 9.06 -35.99 -28.56
N VAL A 188 9.31 -35.56 -29.79
CA VAL A 188 9.17 -34.14 -30.18
C VAL A 188 7.69 -33.73 -30.19
N LEU A 189 6.80 -34.61 -30.65
CA LEU A 189 5.35 -34.37 -30.64
C LEU A 189 4.78 -34.30 -29.23
N GLU A 190 5.21 -35.19 -28.32
CA GLU A 190 4.78 -35.16 -26.92
C GLU A 190 5.21 -33.84 -26.24
N LYS A 191 6.46 -33.41 -26.45
CA LYS A 191 6.94 -32.10 -25.97
C LYS A 191 6.13 -30.94 -26.55
N GLY A 192 5.81 -31.00 -27.84
CA GLY A 192 4.99 -29.99 -28.51
C GLY A 192 3.55 -29.94 -27.99
N TYR A 193 2.92 -31.10 -27.75
CA TYR A 193 1.56 -31.18 -27.21
C TYR A 193 1.47 -30.61 -25.79
N ASN A 194 2.39 -31.03 -24.91
CA ASN A 194 2.45 -30.52 -23.54
C ASN A 194 2.64 -28.99 -23.56
N ALA A 195 3.48 -28.50 -24.46
CA ALA A 195 3.69 -27.08 -24.62
C ALA A 195 2.38 -26.37 -25.04
N ILE A 196 1.69 -26.83 -26.09
CA ILE A 196 0.44 -26.20 -26.56
C ILE A 196 -0.65 -26.17 -25.47
N SER A 197 -0.78 -27.25 -24.70
CA SER A 197 -1.72 -27.33 -23.58
C SER A 197 -1.40 -26.27 -22.50
N GLU A 198 -0.13 -26.12 -22.15
CA GLU A 198 0.33 -25.11 -21.18
C GLU A 198 0.05 -23.69 -21.70
N LYS A 199 0.32 -23.41 -22.99
CA LYS A 199 0.01 -22.13 -23.62
C LYS A 199 -1.46 -21.73 -23.49
N GLY A 200 -2.39 -22.66 -23.77
CA GLY A 200 -3.82 -22.39 -23.66
C GLY A 200 -4.23 -21.99 -22.24
N THR A 201 -3.60 -22.59 -21.23
CA THR A 201 -3.82 -22.25 -19.82
C THR A 201 -3.28 -20.85 -19.49
N LEU A 202 -2.04 -20.54 -19.88
CA LEU A 202 -1.40 -19.23 -19.67
C LEU A 202 -2.17 -18.09 -20.37
N GLU A 203 -2.66 -18.30 -21.60
CA GLU A 203 -3.46 -17.30 -22.31
C GLU A 203 -4.81 -17.02 -21.63
N LYS A 204 -5.42 -18.04 -21.02
CA LYS A 204 -6.65 -17.86 -20.25
C LYS A 204 -6.38 -17.05 -18.98
N GLN A 205 -5.34 -17.39 -18.23
CA GLN A 205 -4.92 -16.66 -17.02
C GLN A 205 -4.58 -15.20 -17.33
N LEU A 206 -3.89 -14.94 -18.45
CA LEU A 206 -3.58 -13.57 -18.86
C LEU A 206 -4.83 -12.73 -19.15
N ARG A 207 -5.84 -13.30 -19.83
CA ARG A 207 -7.11 -12.61 -20.07
C ARG A 207 -7.83 -12.29 -18.76
N GLU A 208 -7.90 -13.25 -17.84
CA GLU A 208 -8.50 -13.05 -16.51
C GLU A 208 -7.79 -11.92 -15.73
N LEU A 209 -6.46 -11.87 -15.76
CA LEU A 209 -5.66 -10.80 -15.14
C LEU A 209 -5.92 -9.43 -15.78
N GLN A 210 -6.08 -9.37 -17.11
CA GLN A 210 -6.38 -8.12 -17.83
C GLN A 210 -7.76 -7.57 -17.45
N ASP A 211 -8.77 -8.44 -17.34
CA ASP A 211 -10.12 -8.07 -16.91
C ASP A 211 -10.12 -7.57 -15.45
N GLN A 212 -9.38 -8.25 -14.57
CA GLN A 212 -9.18 -7.81 -13.19
C GLN A 212 -8.47 -6.45 -13.12
N GLU A 213 -7.39 -6.26 -13.89
CA GLU A 213 -6.67 -4.99 -13.95
C GLU A 213 -7.59 -3.85 -14.38
N HIS A 214 -8.42 -4.07 -15.38
CA HIS A 214 -9.40 -3.08 -15.84
C HIS A 214 -10.41 -2.72 -14.73
N SER A 215 -10.96 -3.73 -14.05
CA SER A 215 -11.88 -3.53 -12.93
C SER A 215 -11.26 -2.72 -11.78
N ILE A 216 -10.01 -3.03 -11.40
CA ILE A 216 -9.28 -2.31 -10.34
C ILE A 216 -9.01 -0.86 -10.74
N LYS A 217 -8.57 -0.61 -11.98
CA LYS A 217 -8.35 0.76 -12.47
C LYS A 217 -9.61 1.61 -12.42
N THR A 218 -10.77 1.01 -12.69
CA THR A 218 -12.06 1.69 -12.59
C THR A 218 -12.38 2.06 -11.15
N ARG A 219 -12.27 1.11 -10.20
CA ARG A 219 -12.48 1.37 -8.75
C ARG A 219 -11.52 2.44 -8.19
N LEU A 220 -10.25 2.43 -8.63
CA LEU A 220 -9.26 3.44 -8.27
C LEU A 220 -9.73 4.84 -8.70
N LYS A 221 -10.08 5.01 -9.98
CA LYS A 221 -10.57 6.28 -10.52
C LYS A 221 -11.84 6.77 -9.83
N GLU A 222 -12.77 5.86 -9.55
CA GLU A 222 -14.00 6.19 -8.81
C GLU A 222 -13.69 6.69 -7.38
N SER A 223 -12.77 6.02 -6.68
CA SER A 223 -12.36 6.41 -5.33
C SER A 223 -11.67 7.77 -5.32
N GLU A 224 -10.76 8.01 -6.27
CA GLU A 224 -10.11 9.31 -6.46
C GLU A 224 -11.12 10.41 -6.76
N HIS A 225 -12.09 10.15 -7.63
CA HIS A 225 -13.15 11.09 -7.96
C HIS A 225 -14.01 11.45 -6.75
N LYS A 226 -14.42 10.44 -5.96
CA LYS A 226 -15.20 10.64 -4.72
C LYS A 226 -14.43 11.42 -3.64
N LEU A 227 -13.10 11.38 -3.66
CA LEU A 227 -12.26 12.15 -2.74
C LEU A 227 -12.11 13.63 -3.14
N GLN A 228 -12.30 14.00 -4.41
CA GLN A 228 -12.08 15.38 -4.88
C GLN A 228 -12.84 16.46 -4.10
N PRO A 229 -14.13 16.30 -3.73
CA PRO A 229 -14.86 17.31 -2.97
C PRO A 229 -14.22 17.63 -1.60
N TYR A 230 -13.54 16.66 -0.99
CA TYR A 230 -12.87 16.84 0.30
C TYR A 230 -11.56 17.62 0.19
N TYR A 231 -10.94 17.63 -0.98
CA TYR A 231 -9.74 18.44 -1.25
C TYR A 231 -10.06 19.92 -1.41
N GLN A 232 -11.27 20.24 -1.90
CA GLN A 232 -11.69 21.61 -2.16
C GLN A 232 -12.36 22.28 -0.96
N LYS A 233 -13.11 21.52 -0.14
CA LYS A 233 -13.91 22.07 0.97
C LYS A 233 -13.13 22.52 2.21
N LYS A 234 -11.85 22.12 2.37
CA LYS A 234 -11.11 22.28 3.64
C LYS A 234 -9.67 22.78 3.45
N LYS A 235 -9.44 23.64 2.45
CA LYS A 235 -8.23 24.48 2.33
C LYS A 235 -8.37 25.76 3.15
#